data_AF-A0A530BM43-F1
#
_entry.id   AF-A0A530BM43-F1
#
_cell.length_a   1.000
_cell.length_b   1.000
_cell.length_c   1.000
_cell.angle_alpha   90.00
_cell.angle_beta   90.00
_cell.angle_gamma   90.00
#
_symmetry.space_group_name_H-M   'P 1'
#
loop_
_entity.id
_entity.type
_entity.pdbx_description
1 polymer ?
#
loop_
_entity_poly.entity_id
_entity_poly.type
_entity_poly.pdbx_seq_one_letter_code
_entity_poly.pdbx_strand_id
1 'polypeptide(L)'
;AIAREVQVNAGGEATENPFIDELEQLIAPREAEAILRRDLPPSQVNSTSDDYTDMSWHAPTSRFYVARPALRAAKGHVYPGWAMNALGGISATIDPMVTCAAKTVALTALRLLEDKAARDAAMDEFVKRTGGGIGGSNWIAPLCDYEPPINFRWPEYVTTARGRDWWIPAASTA
;
A
#
# COMPACT_ATOMS: atom_id res chain seq x y z
N ALA A 1 -8.05 -19.84 -13.77
CA ALA A 1 -9.17 -19.82 -14.74
C ALA A 1 -9.46 -18.38 -15.20
N ILE A 2 -9.94 -17.50 -14.33
CA ILE A 2 -10.36 -16.13 -14.69
C ILE A 2 -9.28 -15.28 -15.37
N ALA A 3 -8.02 -15.35 -14.94
CA ALA A 3 -6.94 -14.59 -15.59
C ALA A 3 -6.73 -14.99 -17.07
N ARG A 4 -6.88 -16.29 -17.40
CA ARG A 4 -6.80 -16.78 -18.79
C ARG A 4 -7.99 -16.30 -19.62
N GLU A 5 -9.17 -16.22 -19.03
CA GLU A 5 -10.35 -15.63 -19.66
C GLU A 5 -10.13 -14.14 -19.96
N VAL A 6 -9.54 -13.39 -19.03
CA VAL A 6 -9.14 -11.99 -19.27
C VAL A 6 -8.12 -11.89 -20.40
N GLN A 7 -7.13 -12.80 -20.49
CA GLN A 7 -6.18 -12.83 -21.61
C GLN A 7 -6.90 -12.98 -22.96
N VAL A 8 -7.83 -13.94 -23.07
CA VAL A 8 -8.58 -14.19 -24.31
C VAL A 8 -9.48 -13.00 -24.67
N ASN A 9 -10.23 -12.48 -23.69
CA ASN A 9 -11.13 -11.33 -23.91
C ASN A 9 -10.38 -10.04 -24.25
N ALA A 10 -9.13 -9.92 -23.82
CA ALA A 10 -8.25 -8.80 -24.16
C ALA A 10 -7.49 -8.99 -25.51
N GLY A 11 -7.82 -10.03 -26.29
CA GLY A 11 -7.25 -10.27 -27.61
C GLY A 11 -5.91 -11.03 -27.60
N GLY A 12 -5.55 -11.64 -26.47
CA GLY A 12 -4.41 -12.55 -26.34
C GLY A 12 -4.83 -14.02 -26.36
N GLU A 13 -3.87 -14.90 -26.04
CA GLU A 13 -4.10 -16.34 -25.90
C GLU A 13 -4.09 -16.73 -24.42
N ALA A 14 -4.90 -17.73 -24.07
CA ALA A 14 -4.87 -18.33 -22.74
C ALA A 14 -3.56 -19.08 -22.55
N THR A 15 -2.79 -18.67 -21.53
CA THR A 15 -1.52 -19.33 -21.18
C THR A 15 -1.65 -20.17 -19.92
N GLU A 16 -0.81 -21.20 -19.76
CA GLU A 16 -0.79 -22.02 -18.55
C GLU A 16 -0.50 -21.16 -17.31
N ASN A 17 0.46 -20.25 -17.39
CA ASN A 17 0.81 -19.32 -16.31
C ASN A 17 0.46 -17.87 -16.73
N PRO A 18 -0.79 -17.44 -16.49
CA PRO A 18 -1.31 -16.17 -17.01
C PRO A 18 -0.72 -14.93 -16.35
N PHE A 19 -0.04 -15.06 -15.22
CA PHE A 19 0.58 -13.97 -14.49
C PHE A 19 2.08 -13.91 -14.73
N ILE A 20 2.68 -12.72 -14.54
CA ILE A 20 4.13 -12.52 -14.59
C ILE A 20 4.84 -13.24 -13.43
N ASP A 21 6.10 -13.66 -13.62
CA ASP A 21 6.86 -14.43 -12.61
C ASP A 21 7.20 -13.58 -11.39
N GLU A 22 7.33 -12.27 -11.59
CA GLU A 22 7.68 -11.27 -10.59
C GLU A 22 6.67 -11.20 -9.44
N LEU A 23 5.43 -11.69 -9.62
CA LEU A 23 4.45 -11.75 -8.53
C LEU A 23 4.84 -12.75 -7.42
N GLU A 24 5.73 -13.69 -7.72
CA GLU A 24 6.17 -14.75 -6.80
C GLU A 24 7.62 -14.57 -6.33
N GLN A 25 8.25 -13.44 -6.66
CA GLN A 25 9.64 -13.15 -6.36
C GLN A 25 9.80 -12.00 -5.36
N LEU A 26 10.80 -12.12 -4.50
CA LEU A 26 11.24 -11.02 -3.65
C LEU A 26 12.33 -10.22 -4.37
N ILE A 27 12.26 -8.91 -4.21
CA ILE A 27 13.27 -7.96 -4.70
C ILE A 27 13.79 -7.12 -3.54
N ALA A 28 15.08 -6.77 -3.56
CA ALA A 28 15.60 -5.87 -2.54
C ALA A 28 14.99 -4.46 -2.71
N PRO A 29 14.67 -3.73 -1.62
CA PRO A 29 14.08 -2.38 -1.73
C PRO A 29 14.91 -1.40 -2.59
N ARG A 30 16.25 -1.51 -2.55
CA ARG A 30 17.14 -0.68 -3.38
C ARG A 30 17.05 -0.99 -4.86
N GLU A 31 16.81 -2.26 -5.21
CA GLU A 31 16.63 -2.68 -6.60
C GLU A 31 15.26 -2.22 -7.12
N ALA A 32 14.21 -2.34 -6.30
CA ALA A 32 12.89 -1.81 -6.63
C ALA A 32 12.93 -0.28 -6.87
N GLU A 33 13.60 0.48 -6.00
CA GLU A 33 13.81 1.92 -6.18
C GLU A 33 14.60 2.22 -7.46
N ALA A 34 15.65 1.45 -7.76
CA ALA A 34 16.43 1.63 -8.97
C ALA A 34 15.63 1.38 -10.25
N ILE A 35 14.68 0.44 -10.24
CA ILE A 35 13.74 0.23 -11.36
C ILE A 35 12.82 1.44 -11.48
N LEU A 36 12.18 1.85 -10.39
CA LEU A 36 11.28 3.00 -10.35
C LEU A 36 11.93 4.28 -10.88
N ARG A 37 13.19 4.55 -10.49
CA ARG A 37 13.94 5.74 -10.91
C ARG A 37 14.25 5.81 -12.40
N ARG A 38 14.16 4.71 -13.15
CA ARG A 38 14.35 4.72 -14.61
C ARG A 38 13.23 5.47 -15.33
N ASP A 39 12.04 5.45 -14.74
CA ASP A 39 10.83 6.01 -15.34
C ASP A 39 10.50 7.41 -14.79
N LEU A 40 11.21 7.87 -13.76
CA LEU A 40 11.02 9.19 -13.16
C LEU A 40 11.97 10.22 -13.78
N PRO A 41 11.51 11.47 -14.02
CA PRO A 41 12.40 12.56 -14.39
C PRO A 41 13.52 12.75 -13.35
N PRO A 42 14.76 13.11 -13.75
CA PRO A 42 15.86 13.32 -12.80
C PRO A 42 15.58 14.37 -11.72
N SER A 43 14.74 15.36 -12.03
CA SER A 43 14.31 16.40 -11.09
C SER A 43 13.27 15.91 -10.08
N GLN A 44 12.62 14.78 -10.34
CA GLN A 44 11.60 14.21 -9.48
C GLN A 44 12.26 13.35 -8.40
N VAL A 45 12.42 13.94 -7.21
CA VAL A 45 13.05 13.28 -6.06
C VAL A 45 12.10 12.35 -5.30
N ASN A 46 10.78 12.54 -5.42
CA ASN A 46 9.76 11.74 -4.75
C ASN A 46 8.84 11.05 -5.77
N SER A 47 8.29 9.90 -5.41
CA SER A 47 7.37 9.12 -6.25
C SER A 47 6.15 8.72 -5.44
N THR A 48 4.99 8.59 -6.12
CA THR A 48 3.65 8.32 -5.57
C THR A 48 3.00 9.49 -4.82
N SER A 49 1.74 9.33 -4.44
CA SER A 49 0.98 10.29 -3.65
C SER A 49 1.47 10.33 -2.21
N ASP A 50 1.50 11.53 -1.63
CA ASP A 50 1.53 11.79 -0.20
C ASP A 50 0.09 11.94 0.29
N ASP A 51 -0.58 10.82 0.62
CA ASP A 51 -1.86 10.88 1.31
C ASP A 51 -1.61 11.53 2.69
N TYR A 52 -1.77 12.86 2.75
CA TYR A 52 -1.59 13.75 3.91
C TYR A 52 -0.45 13.37 4.88
N THR A 53 0.68 14.08 4.81
CA THR A 53 1.77 14.01 5.80
C THR A 53 2.12 12.57 6.15
N ASP A 54 2.95 11.91 5.35
CA ASP A 54 3.51 10.63 5.78
C ASP A 54 4.33 10.88 7.06
N MET A 55 3.66 10.74 8.23
CA MET A 55 4.16 10.94 9.59
C MET A 55 5.24 9.89 9.92
N SER A 56 5.85 9.27 8.91
CA SER A 56 7.00 8.38 8.98
C SER A 56 8.20 8.99 9.70
N TRP A 57 8.29 10.32 9.83
CA TRP A 57 9.30 10.95 10.68
C TRP A 57 8.95 10.90 12.17
N HIS A 58 7.71 10.57 12.56
CA HIS A 58 7.25 10.52 13.94
C HIS A 58 7.39 9.17 14.63
N ALA A 59 7.53 8.08 13.87
CA ALA A 59 7.67 6.74 14.42
C ALA A 59 8.58 5.87 13.53
N PRO A 60 9.21 4.81 14.07
CA PRO A 60 9.85 3.81 13.24
C PRO A 60 8.87 3.23 12.21
N THR A 61 9.25 3.18 10.94
CA THR A 61 8.40 2.66 9.87
C THR A 61 9.04 1.50 9.13
N SER A 62 8.19 0.70 8.49
CA SER A 62 8.60 -0.34 7.56
C SER A 62 7.91 -0.12 6.22
N ARG A 63 8.67 -0.21 5.13
CA ARG A 63 8.14 -0.14 3.76
C ARG A 63 8.30 -1.50 3.12
N PHE A 64 7.20 -2.03 2.60
CA PHE A 64 7.20 -3.26 1.81
C PHE A 64 6.32 -3.06 0.59
N TYR A 65 6.68 -3.73 -0.51
CA TYR A 65 5.89 -3.76 -1.73
C TYR A 65 5.23 -5.13 -1.82
N VAL A 66 3.93 -5.14 -2.05
CA VAL A 66 3.21 -6.37 -2.40
C VAL A 66 2.76 -6.27 -3.84
N ALA A 67 2.92 -7.39 -4.54
CA ALA A 67 2.59 -7.50 -5.94
C ALA A 67 1.13 -7.12 -6.22
N ARG A 68 0.88 -6.52 -7.39
CA ARG A 68 -0.46 -6.32 -7.92
C ARG A 68 -0.66 -7.30 -9.07
N PRO A 69 -1.85 -7.91 -9.23
CA PRO A 69 -2.09 -8.87 -10.31
C PRO A 69 -1.81 -8.24 -11.68
N ALA A 70 -0.92 -8.87 -12.44
CA ALA A 70 -0.51 -8.42 -13.76
C ALA A 70 -0.36 -9.62 -14.70
N LEU A 71 -0.97 -9.52 -15.89
CA LEU A 71 -0.92 -10.59 -16.88
C LEU A 71 0.45 -10.66 -17.55
N ARG A 72 0.91 -11.88 -17.82
CA ARG A 72 2.05 -12.14 -18.68
C ARG A 72 1.65 -11.90 -20.13
N ALA A 73 2.30 -10.93 -20.76
CA ALA A 73 2.12 -10.65 -22.17
C ALA A 73 2.93 -11.63 -23.04
N ALA A 74 2.31 -12.16 -24.09
CA ALA A 74 3.03 -12.85 -25.15
C ALA A 74 3.92 -11.84 -25.93
N LYS A 75 4.99 -12.33 -26.55
CA LYS A 75 5.90 -11.46 -27.33
C LYS A 75 5.12 -10.73 -28.42
N GLY A 76 5.20 -9.39 -28.42
CA GLY A 76 4.52 -8.53 -29.39
C GLY A 76 3.04 -8.26 -29.10
N HIS A 77 2.51 -8.75 -27.97
CA HIS A 77 1.18 -8.41 -27.50
C HIS A 77 1.26 -7.46 -26.30
N VAL A 78 0.37 -6.48 -26.23
CA VAL A 78 0.24 -5.56 -25.10
C VAL A 78 -1.20 -5.56 -24.65
N TYR A 79 -1.45 -5.99 -23.41
CA TYR A 79 -2.80 -5.93 -22.87
C TYR A 79 -3.24 -4.48 -22.65
N PRO A 80 -4.52 -4.17 -22.86
CA PRO A 80 -5.05 -2.84 -22.61
C PRO A 80 -4.94 -2.50 -21.11
N GLY A 81 -4.69 -1.23 -20.80
CA GLY A 81 -4.46 -0.79 -19.41
C GLY A 81 -5.62 -1.11 -18.45
N TRP A 82 -6.85 -1.26 -18.96
CA TRP A 82 -8.00 -1.67 -18.14
C TRP A 82 -7.87 -3.09 -17.58
N ALA A 83 -7.10 -3.99 -18.21
CA ALA A 83 -6.98 -5.38 -17.77
C ALA A 83 -6.39 -5.47 -16.36
N MET A 84 -5.35 -4.68 -16.05
CA MET A 84 -4.77 -4.61 -14.70
C MET A 84 -5.74 -4.05 -13.66
N ASN A 85 -6.65 -3.15 -14.06
CA ASN A 85 -7.71 -2.63 -13.19
C ASN A 85 -8.80 -3.67 -12.95
N ALA A 86 -9.22 -4.39 -14.00
CA ALA A 86 -10.20 -5.47 -13.88
C ALA A 86 -9.72 -6.58 -12.96
N LEU A 87 -8.46 -7.03 -13.09
CA LEU A 87 -7.87 -8.00 -12.17
C LEU A 87 -7.90 -7.49 -10.72
N GLY A 88 -7.56 -6.22 -10.49
CA GLY A 88 -7.67 -5.62 -9.16
C GLY A 88 -9.07 -5.66 -8.54
N GLY A 89 -10.14 -5.75 -9.34
CA GLY A 89 -11.52 -5.89 -8.88
C GLY A 89 -12.02 -7.33 -8.74
N ILE A 90 -11.23 -8.33 -9.14
CA ILE A 90 -11.61 -9.75 -9.09
C ILE A 90 -10.92 -10.41 -7.90
N SER A 91 -11.69 -10.76 -6.87
CA SER A 91 -11.24 -11.42 -5.63
C SER A 91 -10.28 -12.58 -5.90
N ALA A 92 -10.61 -13.48 -6.84
CA ALA A 92 -9.77 -14.63 -7.18
C ALA A 92 -8.36 -14.28 -7.70
N THR A 93 -8.11 -13.01 -8.06
CA THR A 93 -6.79 -12.55 -8.49
C THR A 93 -6.13 -11.59 -7.50
N ILE A 94 -6.90 -10.71 -6.82
CA ILE A 94 -6.35 -9.73 -5.87
C ILE A 94 -6.19 -10.27 -4.45
N ASP A 95 -7.08 -11.15 -3.98
CA ASP A 95 -7.08 -11.65 -2.59
C ASP A 95 -5.78 -12.35 -2.19
N PRO A 96 -5.08 -13.12 -3.06
CA PRO A 96 -3.78 -13.69 -2.70
C PRO A 96 -2.76 -12.61 -2.31
N MET A 97 -2.75 -11.49 -3.02
CA MET A 97 -1.87 -10.36 -2.75
C MET A 97 -2.26 -9.66 -1.46
N VAL A 98 -3.56 -9.41 -1.25
CA VAL A 98 -4.06 -8.81 0.00
C VAL A 98 -3.73 -9.70 1.21
N THR A 99 -3.88 -11.01 1.07
CA THR A 99 -3.56 -11.98 2.12
C THR A 99 -2.06 -12.01 2.41
N CYS A 100 -1.21 -11.91 1.38
CA CYS A 100 0.24 -11.79 1.55
C CYS A 100 0.61 -10.50 2.31
N ALA A 101 0.02 -9.37 1.93
CA ALA A 101 0.20 -8.10 2.63
C ALA A 101 -0.23 -8.19 4.11
N ALA A 102 -1.42 -8.73 4.36
CA ALA A 102 -1.95 -8.89 5.71
C ALA A 102 -1.05 -9.77 6.59
N LYS A 103 -0.56 -10.90 6.06
CA LYS A 103 0.40 -11.77 6.75
C LYS A 103 1.71 -11.04 7.04
N THR A 104 2.22 -10.29 6.08
CA THR A 104 3.47 -9.52 6.23
C THR A 104 3.34 -8.49 7.36
N VAL A 105 2.24 -7.73 7.39
CA VAL A 105 1.95 -6.76 8.45
C VAL A 105 1.80 -7.45 9.81
N ALA A 106 0.99 -8.51 9.87
CA ALA A 106 0.72 -9.23 11.12
C ALA A 106 2.00 -9.84 11.72
N LEU A 107 2.84 -10.47 10.90
CA LEU A 107 4.11 -11.05 11.35
C LEU A 107 5.13 -9.96 11.73
N THR A 108 5.13 -8.82 11.05
CA THR A 108 5.96 -7.67 11.43
C THR A 108 5.55 -7.14 12.81
N ALA A 109 4.25 -6.96 13.04
CA ALA A 109 3.73 -6.53 14.34
C ALA A 109 4.05 -7.56 15.44
N LEU A 110 3.85 -8.85 15.17
CA LEU A 110 4.17 -9.92 16.10
C LEU A 110 5.66 -9.93 16.46
N ARG A 111 6.54 -9.80 15.46
CA ARG A 111 7.98 -9.68 15.69
C ARG A 111 8.30 -8.47 16.56
N LEU A 112 7.69 -7.31 16.29
CA LEU A 112 7.85 -6.15 17.15
C LEU A 112 7.31 -6.41 18.57
N LEU A 113 6.31 -7.25 18.81
CA LEU A 113 5.84 -7.55 20.17
C LEU A 113 6.72 -8.58 20.90
N GLU A 114 7.27 -9.55 20.20
CA GLU A 114 7.96 -10.70 20.81
C GLU A 114 9.49 -10.58 20.81
N ASP A 115 10.07 -9.92 19.81
CA ASP A 115 11.52 -9.79 19.63
C ASP A 115 12.02 -8.43 20.14
N LYS A 116 12.63 -8.44 21.35
CA LYS A 116 13.20 -7.23 21.95
C LYS A 116 14.33 -6.65 21.10
N ALA A 117 15.19 -7.48 20.51
CA ALA A 117 16.32 -6.99 19.74
C ALA A 117 15.85 -6.27 18.46
N ALA A 118 14.81 -6.79 17.80
CA ALA A 118 14.19 -6.11 16.67
C ALA A 118 13.55 -4.77 17.07
N ARG A 119 12.86 -4.70 18.21
CA ARG A 119 12.31 -3.44 18.73
C ARG A 119 13.40 -2.41 19.04
N ASP A 120 14.44 -2.83 19.75
CA ASP A 120 15.54 -1.95 20.13
C ASP A 120 16.22 -1.39 18.86
N ALA A 121 16.50 -2.25 17.87
CA ALA A 121 17.08 -1.82 16.60
C ALA A 121 16.21 -0.80 15.84
N ALA A 122 14.89 -1.02 15.81
CA ALA A 122 13.96 -0.08 15.18
C ALA A 122 13.94 1.28 15.91
N MET A 123 14.00 1.27 17.25
CA MET A 123 14.05 2.50 18.05
C MET A 123 15.40 3.21 17.89
N ASP A 124 16.52 2.49 17.87
CA ASP A 124 17.85 3.04 17.66
C ASP A 124 17.96 3.74 16.31
N GLU A 125 17.42 3.11 15.25
CA GLU A 125 17.33 3.73 13.93
C GLU A 125 16.53 5.03 13.96
N PHE A 126 15.38 5.03 14.64
CA PHE A 126 14.54 6.22 14.80
C PHE A 126 15.26 7.34 15.55
N VAL A 127 15.86 7.05 16.71
CA VAL A 127 16.63 8.03 17.52
C VAL A 127 17.78 8.61 16.70
N LYS A 128 18.49 7.78 15.94
CA LYS A 128 19.57 8.21 15.06
C LYS A 128 19.08 9.13 13.95
N ARG A 129 18.00 8.77 13.25
CA ARG A 129 17.46 9.56 12.12
C ARG A 129 16.93 10.92 12.57
N THR A 130 16.29 10.95 13.73
CA THR A 130 15.71 12.17 14.32
C THR A 130 16.74 13.00 15.08
N GLY A 131 17.98 12.52 15.23
CA GLY A 131 19.05 13.24 15.89
C GLY A 131 18.82 13.41 17.40
N GLY A 132 18.24 12.40 18.05
CA GLY A 132 17.98 12.39 19.49
C GLY A 132 16.58 11.91 19.92
N GLY A 133 15.74 11.45 18.99
CA GLY A 133 14.34 11.12 19.28
C GLY A 133 13.41 12.32 19.12
N ILE A 134 12.27 12.30 19.82
CA ILE A 134 11.30 13.40 19.82
C ILE A 134 11.98 14.67 20.33
N GLY A 135 11.96 15.75 19.54
CA GLY A 135 12.65 17.00 19.83
C GLY A 135 14.16 16.99 19.51
N GLY A 136 14.65 15.93 18.87
CA GLY A 136 16.03 15.83 18.40
C GLY A 136 16.38 16.84 17.30
N SER A 137 17.67 16.93 16.98
CA SER A 137 18.20 17.93 16.04
C SER A 137 17.65 17.85 14.62
N ASN A 138 17.19 16.67 14.19
CA ASN A 138 16.58 16.42 12.88
C ASN A 138 15.09 16.03 13.00
N TRP A 139 14.49 16.19 14.18
CA TRP A 139 13.08 15.89 14.41
C TRP A 139 12.20 16.95 13.77
N ILE A 140 11.19 16.51 13.03
CA ILE A 140 10.14 17.37 12.50
C ILE A 140 8.92 17.19 13.41
N ALA A 141 8.48 18.26 14.08
CA ALA A 141 7.25 18.24 14.87
C ALA A 141 6.02 18.17 13.94
N PRO A 142 4.86 17.72 14.45
CA PRO A 142 3.63 17.79 13.66
C PRO A 142 3.42 19.21 13.14
N LEU A 143 3.22 19.34 11.83
CA LEU A 143 3.10 20.65 11.17
C LEU A 143 1.68 21.24 11.29
N CYS A 144 0.74 20.48 11.83
CA CYS A 144 -0.60 20.99 12.13
C CYS A 144 -0.53 22.05 13.24
N ASP A 145 -1.17 23.18 12.98
CA ASP A 145 -1.37 24.30 13.92
C ASP A 145 -2.77 24.26 14.57
N TYR A 146 -3.47 23.13 14.43
CA TYR A 146 -4.79 22.87 14.98
C TYR A 146 -4.81 21.55 15.76
N GLU A 147 -5.74 21.45 16.71
CA GLU A 147 -5.98 20.22 17.45
C GLU A 147 -6.37 19.08 16.49
N PRO A 148 -5.84 17.85 16.70
CA PRO A 148 -6.18 16.71 15.86
C PRO A 148 -7.70 16.57 15.73
N PRO A 149 -8.24 16.43 14.50
CA PRO A 149 -9.68 16.38 14.27
C PRO A 149 -10.24 14.99 14.61
N ILE A 150 -10.07 14.54 15.84
CA ILE A 150 -10.51 13.22 16.33
C ILE A 150 -12.03 13.14 16.53
N ASN A 151 -12.74 14.26 16.36
CA ASN A 151 -14.19 14.37 16.55
C ASN A 151 -14.98 14.24 15.23
N PHE A 152 -14.37 13.69 14.17
CA PHE A 152 -15.13 13.33 12.97
C PHE A 152 -16.21 12.30 13.31
N ARG A 153 -17.43 12.52 12.82
CA ARG A 153 -18.53 11.58 13.00
C ARG A 153 -18.35 10.41 12.04
N TRP A 154 -18.41 9.20 12.57
CA TRP A 154 -18.35 7.98 11.77
C TRP A 154 -19.63 7.82 10.95
N PRO A 155 -19.55 7.22 9.74
CA PRO A 155 -20.73 6.81 9.00
C PRO A 155 -21.60 5.87 9.85
N GLU A 156 -22.89 6.17 9.92
CA GLU A 156 -23.88 5.29 10.54
C GLU A 156 -24.57 4.47 9.45
N TYR A 157 -24.53 3.15 9.60
CA TYR A 157 -25.30 2.25 8.76
C TYR A 157 -26.72 2.12 9.31
N VAL A 158 -27.72 2.40 8.47
CA VAL A 158 -29.12 2.40 8.87
C VAL A 158 -29.94 1.51 7.94
N THR A 159 -30.93 0.82 8.51
CA THR A 159 -31.93 0.08 7.75
C THR A 159 -33.22 0.88 7.74
N THR A 160 -33.67 1.28 6.56
CA THR A 160 -34.94 1.97 6.35
C THR A 160 -35.93 1.06 5.64
N ALA A 161 -37.18 1.48 5.50
CA ALA A 161 -38.16 0.79 4.66
C ALA A 161 -37.74 0.68 3.18
N ARG A 162 -36.74 1.48 2.74
CA ARG A 162 -36.18 1.43 1.37
C ARG A 162 -34.97 0.49 1.24
N GLY A 163 -34.50 -0.10 2.34
CA GLY A 163 -33.32 -0.98 2.37
C GLY A 163 -32.20 -0.46 3.29
N ARG A 164 -31.03 -1.08 3.16
CA ARG A 164 -29.81 -0.74 3.90
C ARG A 164 -29.10 0.42 3.22
N ASP A 165 -28.78 1.45 4.00
CA ASP A 165 -28.09 2.65 3.53
C ASP A 165 -27.07 3.11 4.59
N TRP A 166 -26.32 4.18 4.32
CA TRP A 166 -25.45 4.83 5.29
C TRP A 166 -25.55 6.36 5.18
N TRP A 167 -25.27 7.04 6.29
CA TRP A 167 -25.22 8.51 6.31
C TRP A 167 -24.13 8.99 7.28
N ILE A 168 -23.59 10.20 7.05
CA ILE A 168 -22.69 10.87 8.01
C ILE A 168 -23.53 11.90 8.76
N PRO A 169 -23.66 11.79 10.09
CA PRO A 169 -24.49 12.74 10.83
C PRO A 169 -23.98 14.18 10.68
N ALA A 170 -24.88 15.12 10.41
CA ALA A 170 -24.54 16.54 10.30
C ALA A 170 -23.99 17.05 11.64
N ALA A 171 -22.87 17.79 11.62
CA ALA A 171 -22.33 18.42 12.82
C ALA A 171 -23.41 19.29 13.48
N SER A 172 -23.62 19.13 14.80
CA SER A 172 -24.43 20.09 15.53
C SER A 172 -23.66 21.40 15.55
N THR A 173 -24.25 22.47 15.03
CA THR A 173 -23.76 23.83 15.28
C THR A 173 -23.82 24.04 16.80
N ALA A 174 -22.65 24.22 17.41
CA ALA A 174 -22.55 24.76 18.77
C ALA A 174 -22.70 26.28 18.71
#